data_AF-A0A842XQY4-F1
#
_entry.id   AF-A0A842XQY4-F1
#
_cell.length_a   1.000
_cell.length_b   1.000
_cell.length_c   1.000
_cell.angle_alpha   90.00
_cell.angle_beta   90.00
_cell.angle_gamma   90.00
#
_symmetry.space_group_name_H-M   'P 1'
#
loop_
_entity.id
_entity.type
_entity.pdbx_description
1 polymer ?
#
loop_
_entity_poly.entity_id
_entity_poly.type
_entity_poly.pdbx_seq_one_letter_code
_entity_poly.pdbx_strand_id
1 'polypeptide(L)' 'MQKRVLIKIKKDGTELSLREVLEKIKELQDQNPDLDVFFDGDEYAICSRPRDASQ' A
#
# COMPACT_ATOMS: atom_id res chain seq x y z
N MET A 1 -7.39 5.39 13.47
CA MET A 1 -6.11 5.85 12.89
C MET A 1 -6.35 6.25 11.44
N GLN A 2 -5.76 7.35 10.98
CA GLN A 2 -5.97 7.85 9.64
C GLN A 2 -4.99 7.17 8.67
N LYS A 3 -5.50 6.40 7.71
CA LYS A 3 -4.71 5.83 6.62
C LYS A 3 -4.38 6.92 5.60
N ARG A 4 -3.23 6.82 4.93
CA ARG A 4 -2.81 7.69 3.83
C ARG A 4 -2.70 6.88 2.55
N VAL A 5 -3.29 7.39 1.47
CA VAL A 5 -3.11 6.80 0.13
C VAL A 5 -1.73 7.14 -0.39
N LEU A 6 -0.96 6.12 -0.77
CA LEU A 6 0.35 6.26 -1.40
C LEU A 6 0.24 6.15 -2.92
N ILE A 7 -0.51 5.16 -3.41
CA ILE A 7 -0.67 4.87 -4.84
C ILE A 7 -2.13 4.50 -5.11
N LYS A 8 -2.79 5.24 -6.02
CA LYS A 8 -4.08 4.81 -6.58
C LYS A 8 -3.84 3.92 -7.80
N ILE A 9 -4.46 2.74 -7.81
CA ILE A 9 -4.41 1.87 -8.97
C ILE A 9 -5.51 2.31 -9.94
N LYS A 10 -5.14 2.61 -11.18
CA LYS A 10 -6.11 2.98 -12.22
C LYS A 10 -6.78 1.72 -12.77
N LYS A 11 -8.09 1.81 -13.03
CA LYS A 11 -8.90 0.74 -13.63
C LYS A 11 -8.91 0.79 -15.17
N ASP A 12 -8.01 1.56 -15.78
CA ASP A 12 -8.00 1.85 -17.22
C ASP A 12 -7.31 0.77 -18.08
N GLY A 13 -7.13 -0.45 -17.53
CA GLY A 13 -6.61 -1.61 -18.27
C GLY A 13 -5.10 -1.83 -18.14
N THR A 14 -4.34 -0.92 -17.52
CA THR A 14 -3.02 -1.22 -16.94
C THR A 14 -3.18 -1.78 -15.53
N GLU A 15 -3.92 -2.89 -15.41
CA GLU A 15 -4.11 -3.56 -14.14
C GLU A 15 -2.76 -4.08 -13.66
N LEU A 16 -2.24 -3.50 -12.58
CA LEU A 16 -1.16 -4.12 -11.83
C LEU A 16 -1.66 -5.49 -11.39
N SER A 17 -0.97 -6.54 -11.80
CA SER A 17 -1.20 -7.87 -11.27
C SER A 17 -1.03 -7.86 -9.76
N LEU A 18 -1.68 -8.82 -9.07
CA LEU A 18 -1.51 -8.98 -7.62
C LEU A 18 -0.03 -9.07 -7.22
N ARG A 19 0.79 -9.71 -8.06
CA ARG A 19 2.24 -9.79 -7.86
C ARG A 19 2.90 -8.42 -7.86
N GLU A 20 2.62 -7.59 -8.86
CA GLU A 20 3.19 -6.25 -8.94
C GLU A 20 2.73 -5.37 -7.78
N VAL A 21 1.48 -5.52 -7.32
CA VAL A 21 0.99 -4.84 -6.12
C VAL A 21 1.79 -5.25 -4.88
N LEU A 22 2.05 -6.55 -4.71
CA LEU A 22 2.84 -7.07 -3.58
C LEU A 22 4.31 -6.62 -3.65
N GLU A 23 4.93 -6.62 -4.83
CA GLU A 23 6.28 -6.11 -5.04
C GLU A 23 6.36 -4.62 -4.68
N LYS A 24 5.37 -3.82 -5.11
CA LYS A 24 5.27 -2.39 -4.78
C LYS A 24 5.10 -2.14 -3.29
N ILE A 25 4.28 -2.95 -2.62
CA ILE A 25 4.09 -2.87 -1.16
C ILE A 25 5.42 -3.12 -0.47
N LYS A 26 6.15 -4.17 -0.86
CA LYS A 26 7.45 -4.50 -0.26
C LYS A 26 8.45 -3.35 -0.44
N GLU A 27 8.57 -2.80 -1.64
CA GLU A 27 9.44 -1.64 -1.90
C GLU A 27 9.11 -0.46 -0.98
N LEU A 28 7.82 -0.17 -0.78
CA LEU A 28 7.37 0.93 0.07
C LEU A 28 7.61 0.65 1.56
N GLN A 29 7.48 -0.61 2.00
CA GLN A 29 7.83 -1.02 3.36
C GLN A 29 9.33 -0.88 3.63
N ASP A 30 10.16 -1.31 2.68
CA ASP A 30 11.63 -1.20 2.77
C ASP A 30 12.08 0.27 2.85
N GLN A 31 11.37 1.18 2.16
CA GLN A 31 11.62 2.63 2.22
C GLN A 31 11.06 3.31 3.48
N ASN A 32 10.08 2.70 4.16
CA ASN A 32 9.36 3.30 5.28
C ASN A 32 9.17 2.28 6.40
N PRO A 33 10.23 1.93 7.17
CA PRO A 33 10.18 0.89 8.19
C PRO A 33 9.19 1.18 9.33
N ASP A 34 8.86 2.46 9.53
CA ASP A 34 7.94 2.94 10.57
C ASP A 34 6.47 2.92 10.12
N LEU A 35 6.20 2.51 8.88
CA LEU A 35 4.86 2.46 8.31
C LEU A 35 4.40 1.02 8.08
N ASP A 36 3.13 0.78 8.35
CA ASP A 36 2.41 -0.38 7.86
C ASP A 36 1.80 -0.04 6.50
N VAL A 37 2.34 -0.65 5.43
CA VAL A 37 1.91 -0.44 4.04
C VAL A 37 1.12 -1.65 3.58
N PHE A 38 -0.07 -1.42 3.03
CA PHE A 38 -1.03 -2.45 2.66
C PHE A 38 -1.87 -2.06 1.44
N PHE A 39 -2.47 -3.04 0.77
CA PHE A 39 -3.46 -2.81 -0.28
C PHE A 39 -4.86 -2.65 0.32
N ASP A 40 -5.54 -1.58 -0.05
CA ASP A 40 -6.94 -1.32 0.31
C ASP A 40 -7.83 -1.61 -0.90
N GLY A 41 -8.63 -2.68 -0.81
CA GLY A 41 -9.49 -3.14 -1.88
C GLY A 41 -10.68 -2.23 -2.16
N ASP A 42 -11.16 -1.48 -1.15
CA ASP A 42 -12.30 -0.58 -1.30
C ASP A 42 -11.89 0.69 -2.05
N GLU A 43 -10.73 1.27 -1.69
CA GLU A 43 -10.16 2.41 -2.41
C GLU A 43 -9.40 2.03 -3.68
N TYR A 44 -9.14 0.73 -3.86
CA TYR A 44 -8.31 0.20 -4.93
C TYR A 44 -6.94 0.89 -4.99
N ALA A 45 -6.28 0.95 -3.83
CA ALA A 45 -5.09 1.76 -3.62
C ALA A 45 -4.12 1.13 -2.62
N ILE A 46 -2.82 1.34 -2.81
CA ILE A 46 -1.82 1.04 -1.79
C ILE A 46 -1.83 2.19 -0.79
N CYS A 47 -2.10 1.86 0.46
CA CYS A 47 -2.19 2.79 1.58
C CYS A 47 -1.10 2.50 2.60
N SER A 48 -0.87 3.48 3.48
CA SER A 48 -0.04 3.31 4.66
C SER A 48 -0.68 3.91 5.89
N ARG A 49 -0.24 3.44 7.05
CA ARG A 49 -0.51 4.04 8.36
C ARG A 49 0.74 3.95 9.23
N PRO A 50 0.91 4.79 10.26
CA PRO A 50 1.96 4.60 11.24
C PRO A 50 1.89 3.19 11.80
N ARG A 51 3.04 2.50 11.82
CA ARG A 51 3.14 1.20 12.50
C ARG A 51 3.02 1.49 13.99
N ASP A 52 1.96 1.00 14.60
CA ASP A 52 1.81 1.11 16.04
C ASP A 52 2.93 0.27 16.69
N ALA A 53 3.78 0.90 17.51
CA ALA A 53 4.88 0.22 18.19
C ALA A 53 4.40 -0.72 19.33
N SER A 54 3.09 -1.00 19.35
CA SER A 54 2.36 -1.73 20.37
C SER A 54 1.79 -3.05 19.80
N GLN A 55 2.68 -3.91 19.31
CA GLN A 55 2.41 -5.34 19.11
C GLN A 55 3.53 -6.14 19.76
#